data_AF-A0A6H0RXT7-F1
#
_entry.id   AF-A0A6H0RXT7-F1
#
_cell.length_a   1.000
_cell.length_b   1.000
_cell.length_c   1.000
_cell.angle_alpha   90.00
_cell.angle_beta   90.00
_cell.angle_gamma   90.00
#
_symmetry.space_group_name_H-M   'P 1'
#
loop_
_entity.id
_entity.type
_entity.pdbx_description
1 polymer ?
#
loop_
_entity_poly.entity_id
_entity_poly.type
_entity_poly.pdbx_seq_one_letter_code
_entity_poly.pdbx_strand_id
1 'polypeptide(L)'
;MSDGVIHYNTAAIADAAQQIGQAASQTESNHQHSLQTVNANADNFGGRGSDAFQEVITSLNQKYDQSKQTIEKAGMVLMQANDGMTDADGKSAAQY
;
A
#
# COMPACT_ATOMS: atom_id res chain seq x y z
N MET A 1 -11.51 32.58 24.78
CA MET A 1 -11.48 31.13 25.02
C MET A 1 -11.34 30.49 23.66
N SER A 2 -10.11 30.09 23.32
CA SER A 2 -9.80 29.49 22.03
C SER A 2 -9.37 28.06 22.34
N ASP A 3 -10.33 27.14 22.26
CA ASP A 3 -10.18 25.71 22.50
C ASP A 3 -9.43 25.10 21.31
N GLY A 4 -8.12 25.32 21.29
CA GLY A 4 -7.21 24.90 20.24
C GLY A 4 -6.38 23.72 20.71
N VAL A 5 -7.00 22.55 20.86
CA VAL A 5 -6.23 21.31 21.04
C VAL A 5 -6.46 20.43 19.82
N ILE A 6 -5.52 20.57 18.90
CA ILE A 6 -5.32 19.73 17.73
C ILE A 6 -5.18 18.28 18.21
N HIS A 7 -6.20 17.45 17.98
CA HIS A 7 -6.16 15.99 18.20
C HIS A 7 -6.89 15.19 17.12
N TYR A 8 -7.50 15.87 16.13
CA TYR A 8 -8.24 15.19 15.06
C TYR A 8 -7.33 14.49 14.02
N ASN A 9 -6.07 14.90 13.89
CA ASN A 9 -5.19 14.34 12.86
C ASN A 9 -4.64 12.95 13.19
N THR A 10 -4.49 12.59 14.48
CA THR A 10 -3.98 11.26 14.88
C THR A 10 -4.94 10.14 14.50
N ALA A 11 -6.26 10.36 14.62
CA ALA A 11 -7.27 9.39 14.20
C ALA A 11 -7.28 9.19 12.68
N ALA A 12 -7.18 10.28 11.91
CA ALA A 12 -7.11 10.21 10.45
C ALA A 12 -5.85 9.48 9.95
N ILE A 13 -4.71 9.65 10.62
CA ILE A 13 -3.48 8.91 10.33
C ILE A 13 -3.65 7.43 10.65
N ALA A 14 -4.24 7.08 11.79
CA ALA A 14 -4.50 5.70 12.17
C ALA A 14 -5.43 5.00 11.14
N ASP A 15 -6.49 5.69 10.71
CA ASP A 15 -7.41 5.20 9.68
C ASP A 15 -6.71 5.02 8.33
N ALA A 16 -5.87 5.98 7.92
CA ALA A 16 -5.08 5.86 6.70
C ALA A 16 -4.08 4.68 6.77
N ALA A 17 -3.46 4.44 7.93
CA ALA A 17 -2.55 3.32 8.13
C ALA A 17 -3.29 1.97 8.04
N GLN A 18 -4.49 1.89 8.62
CA GLN A 18 -5.38 0.73 8.48
C GLN A 18 -5.74 0.47 7.01
N GLN A 19 -6.12 1.51 6.26
CA GLN A 19 -6.46 1.39 4.84
C GLN A 19 -5.26 0.95 3.99
N ILE A 20 -4.06 1.46 4.26
CA ILE A 20 -2.82 1.02 3.60
C ILE A 20 -2.54 -0.46 3.88
N GLY A 21 -2.71 -0.91 5.13
CA GLY A 21 -2.54 -2.32 5.49
C GLY A 21 -3.57 -3.25 4.81
N GLN A 22 -4.82 -2.82 4.71
CA GLN A 22 -5.87 -3.54 3.99
C GLN A 22 -5.55 -3.61 2.49
N ALA A 23 -5.13 -2.48 1.90
CA ALA A 23 -4.74 -2.43 0.50
C ALA A 23 -3.56 -3.37 0.22
N ALA A 24 -2.52 -3.38 1.06
CA ALA A 24 -1.39 -4.30 0.93
C ALA A 24 -1.84 -5.76 0.94
N SER A 25 -2.69 -6.13 1.90
CA SER A 25 -3.21 -7.49 2.06
C SER A 25 -4.06 -7.90 0.85
N GLN A 26 -4.92 -7.01 0.37
CA GLN A 26 -5.76 -7.25 -0.79
C GLN A 26 -4.93 -7.36 -2.07
N THR A 27 -3.90 -6.51 -2.23
CA THR A 27 -2.98 -6.56 -3.38
C THR A 27 -2.25 -7.89 -3.44
N GLU A 28 -1.78 -8.42 -2.31
CA GLU A 28 -1.14 -9.75 -2.29
C GLU A 28 -2.14 -10.87 -2.63
N SER A 29 -3.33 -10.85 -2.02
CA SER A 29 -4.39 -11.82 -2.33
C SER A 29 -4.76 -11.82 -3.82
N ASN A 30 -4.93 -10.63 -4.41
CA ASN A 30 -5.22 -10.45 -5.82
C ASN A 30 -4.09 -10.96 -6.71
N HIS A 31 -2.83 -10.74 -6.31
CA HIS A 31 -1.67 -11.25 -7.03
C HIS A 31 -1.70 -12.78 -7.13
N GLN A 32 -1.87 -13.44 -5.99
CA GLN A 32 -1.96 -14.91 -5.94
C GLN A 32 -3.13 -15.43 -6.77
N HIS A 33 -4.30 -14.81 -6.67
CA HIS A 33 -5.47 -15.19 -7.45
C HIS A 33 -5.26 -14.99 -8.96
N SER A 34 -4.60 -13.89 -9.33
CA SER A 34 -4.29 -13.60 -10.73
C SER A 34 -3.30 -14.62 -11.31
N LEU A 35 -2.26 -14.98 -10.54
CA LEU A 35 -1.31 -16.03 -10.92
C LEU A 35 -2.02 -17.38 -11.10
N GLN A 36 -2.90 -17.75 -10.17
CA GLN A 36 -3.69 -18.98 -10.29
C GLN A 36 -4.54 -18.98 -11.56
N THR A 37 -5.18 -17.85 -11.87
CA THR A 37 -6.02 -17.69 -13.07
C THR A 37 -5.21 -17.85 -14.35
N VAL A 38 -4.06 -17.19 -14.46
CA VAL A 38 -3.18 -17.33 -15.63
C VAL A 38 -2.68 -18.77 -15.76
N ASN A 39 -2.22 -19.38 -14.65
CA ASN A 39 -1.74 -20.77 -14.64
C ASN A 39 -2.81 -21.80 -15.03
N ALA A 40 -4.06 -21.59 -14.61
CA ALA A 40 -5.19 -22.43 -14.96
C ALA A 40 -5.58 -22.31 -16.44
N ASN A 41 -5.27 -21.17 -17.07
CA ASN A 41 -5.59 -20.87 -18.46
C ASN A 41 -4.34 -20.87 -19.35
N ALA A 42 -3.28 -21.58 -18.96
CA ALA A 42 -2.01 -21.57 -19.68
C ALA A 42 -2.15 -21.97 -21.15
N ASP A 43 -3.06 -22.91 -21.45
CA ASP A 43 -3.33 -23.38 -22.82
C ASP A 43 -3.84 -22.27 -23.74
N ASN A 44 -4.56 -21.27 -23.20
CA ASN A 44 -5.02 -20.10 -23.97
C ASN A 44 -3.87 -19.21 -24.43
N PHE A 45 -2.68 -19.37 -23.83
CA PHE A 45 -1.46 -18.65 -24.19
C PHE A 45 -0.46 -19.55 -24.94
N GLY A 46 -0.87 -20.75 -25.39
CA GLY A 46 0.05 -21.71 -26.03
C GLY A 46 0.78 -22.64 -25.06
N GLY A 47 0.31 -22.74 -23.82
CA GLY A 47 0.84 -23.60 -22.78
C GLY A 47 1.89 -22.92 -21.90
N ARG A 48 2.23 -23.55 -20.76
CA ARG A 48 3.15 -22.96 -19.75
C ARG A 48 4.57 -22.67 -20.25
N GLY A 49 5.00 -23.37 -21.29
CA GLY A 49 6.32 -23.19 -21.89
C GLY A 49 6.37 -22.11 -22.97
N SER A 50 5.23 -21.54 -23.38
CA SER A 50 5.21 -20.55 -24.45
C SER A 50 5.77 -19.20 -23.99
N ASP A 51 6.32 -18.46 -24.94
CA ASP A 51 6.79 -17.09 -24.69
C ASP A 51 5.63 -16.18 -24.28
N ALA A 52 4.45 -16.36 -24.90
CA ALA A 52 3.25 -15.59 -24.56
C ALA A 52 2.79 -15.80 -23.12
N PHE A 53 2.85 -17.03 -22.61
CA PHE A 53 2.53 -17.30 -21.20
C PHE A 53 3.55 -16.66 -20.26
N GLN A 54 4.85 -16.79 -20.57
CA GLN A 54 5.92 -16.20 -19.79
C GLN A 54 5.84 -14.66 -19.77
N GLU A 55 5.50 -14.03 -20.89
CA GLU A 55 5.30 -12.58 -20.99
C GLU A 55 4.14 -12.12 -20.10
N VAL A 56 3.01 -12.83 -20.11
CA VAL A 56 1.86 -12.50 -19.27
C VAL A 56 2.20 -12.60 -17.79
N ILE A 57 2.86 -13.68 -17.36
CA ILE A 57 3.31 -13.84 -15.97
C ILE A 57 4.29 -12.73 -15.58
N THR A 58 5.24 -12.40 -16.46
CA THR A 58 6.22 -11.34 -16.22
C THR A 58 5.54 -9.98 -16.06
N SER A 59 4.63 -9.62 -16.97
CA SER A 59 3.89 -8.37 -16.91
C SER A 59 3.01 -8.29 -15.65
N LEU A 60 2.38 -9.41 -15.28
CA LEU A 60 1.57 -9.51 -14.06
C LEU A 60 2.42 -9.21 -12.82
N ASN A 61 3.53 -9.93 -12.65
CA ASN A 61 4.43 -9.78 -11.51
C ASN A 61 4.93 -8.34 -11.41
N GLN A 62 5.41 -7.76 -12.51
CA GLN A 62 5.91 -6.38 -12.54
C GLN A 62 4.86 -5.36 -12.06
N LYS A 63 3.60 -5.50 -12.50
CA LYS A 63 2.52 -4.59 -12.09
C LYS A 63 2.19 -4.71 -10.61
N TYR A 64 2.20 -5.94 -10.07
CA TYR A 64 1.98 -6.15 -8.64
C TYR A 64 3.15 -5.67 -7.80
N ASP A 65 4.39 -5.88 -8.24
CA ASP A 65 5.59 -5.36 -7.56
C ASP A 65 5.56 -3.83 -7.50
N GLN A 66 5.23 -3.16 -8.61
CA GLN A 66 5.07 -1.70 -8.64
C GLN A 66 3.95 -1.22 -7.69
N SER A 67 2.84 -1.96 -7.63
CA SER A 67 1.73 -1.62 -6.74
C SER A 67 2.12 -1.76 -5.26
N LYS A 68 2.82 -2.84 -4.91
CA LYS A 68 3.33 -3.08 -3.55
C LYS A 68 4.31 -1.99 -3.13
N GLN A 69 5.27 -1.64 -3.98
CA GLN A 69 6.21 -0.54 -3.72
C GLN A 69 5.48 0.79 -3.50
N THR A 70 4.41 1.05 -4.25
CA THR A 70 3.60 2.27 -4.08
C THR A 70 2.90 2.28 -2.72
N ILE A 71 2.32 1.16 -2.31
CA ILE A 71 1.63 1.01 -1.02
C ILE A 71 2.64 1.14 0.13
N GLU A 72 3.81 0.51 0.03
CA GLU A 72 4.90 0.63 1.01
C GLU A 72 5.35 2.09 1.16
N LYS A 73 5.54 2.79 0.03
CA LYS A 73 5.89 4.21 0.03
C LYS A 73 4.81 5.07 0.67
N ALA A 74 3.54 4.80 0.42
CA ALA A 74 2.44 5.50 1.07
C ALA A 74 2.49 5.30 2.59
N GLY A 75 2.78 4.08 3.07
CA GLY A 75 2.97 3.80 4.50
C GLY A 75 4.11 4.58 5.12
N MET A 76 5.27 4.62 4.45
CA MET A 76 6.44 5.40 4.91
C MET A 76 6.14 6.90 4.99
N VAL A 77 5.48 7.47 3.97
CA VAL A 77 5.11 8.89 3.96
C VAL A 77 4.12 9.23 5.07
N LEU A 78 3.17 8.33 5.34
CA LEU A 78 2.21 8.50 6.42
C LEU A 78 2.88 8.49 7.80
N MET A 79 3.83 7.57 8.04
CA MET A 79 4.61 7.55 9.27
C MET A 79 5.45 8.83 9.43
N GLN A 80 6.12 9.27 8.37
CA GLN A 80 6.89 10.51 8.41
C GLN A 80 6.02 11.74 8.70
N ALA A 81 4.81 11.79 8.15
CA ALA A 81 3.85 12.85 8.46
C ALA A 81 3.41 12.79 9.93
N ASN A 82 3.16 11.60 10.48
CA ASN A 82 2.81 11.42 11.89
C ASN A 82 3.91 11.91 12.85
N ASP A 83 5.17 11.56 12.56
CA ASP A 83 6.31 11.96 13.38
C ASP A 83 6.50 13.48 13.35
N GLY A 84 6.43 14.10 12.16
CA GLY A 84 6.54 15.56 12.02
C GLY A 84 5.44 16.34 12.73
N MET A 85 4.22 15.79 12.79
CA MET A 85 3.11 16.40 13.53
C MET A 85 3.29 16.27 15.04
N THR A 86 3.71 15.08 15.52
CA THR A 86 3.99 14.84 16.93
C THR A 86 5.08 15.79 17.45
N ASP A 87 6.14 16.00 16.67
CA ASP A 87 7.23 16.92 17.02
C ASP A 87 6.79 18.40 17.06
N ALA A 88 5.91 18.80 16.13
CA ALA A 88 5.38 20.17 16.08
C ALA A 88 4.43 20.45 17.25
N ASP A 89 3.56 19.49 17.60
CA ASP A 89 2.65 19.60 18.74
C ASP A 89 3.42 19.62 20.06
N GLY A 90 4.46 18.79 20.22
CA GLY A 90 5.31 18.78 21.41
C GLY A 90 6.05 20.10 21.65
N LYS A 91 6.55 20.74 20.59
CA LYS A 91 7.20 22.08 20.69
C LYS A 91 6.20 23.18 20.99
N SER A 92 4.99 23.10 20.45
CA SER A 92 3.93 24.08 20.66
C SER A 92 3.34 23.99 22.08
N ALA A 93 3.19 22.76 22.60
CA ALA A 93 2.74 22.52 23.98
C ALA A 93 3.77 22.94 25.03
N ALA A 94 5.07 22.89 24.73
CA ALA A 94 6.13 23.35 25.64
C ALA A 94 6.28 24.88 25.72
N GLN A 95 5.59 25.64 24.87
CA GLN A 95 5.65 27.11 24.83
C GLN A 95 4.51 27.81 25.60
N TYR A 96 3.61 27.05 26.23
CA TYR A 96 2.54 27.54 27.13
C TYR A 96 2.81 27.14 28.57
#